data_AF-A0A4U9HAF6-F1
#
_entry.id   AF-A0A4U9HAF6-F1
#
_cell.length_a   1.000
_cell.length_b   1.000
_cell.length_c   1.000
_cell.angle_alpha   90.00
_cell.angle_beta   90.00
_cell.angle_gamma   90.00
#
_symmetry.space_group_name_H-M   'P 1'
#
loop_
_entity.id
_entity.type
_entity.pdbx_description
1 polymer ?
#
loop_
_entity_poly.entity_id
_entity_poly.type
_entity_poly.pdbx_seq_one_letter_code
_entity_poly.pdbx_strand_id
1 'polypeptide(L)'
;MAQAREQLRVRQAACELASQQAAERWQQAQEQRERLNGQLAGLQQQLAQQTQRAEQAQQRWQQALDASEFTDDAAFQAALLDDGQRQQLQQLKEQLQQRQVEARALLAQAEQALEQHRQQRPPQADEEHADLEALAQQQQALTQQLKTLQLRQGELRNQLTSDAERRGNQQALFAQIAQSQRQYDDWSYLNQLIGSKEGDKFRKFAQGLTLDHLVYLANNQLSRLHGRYLLQRKNSDALELLVVDTWQADAQRDTRTLSGGESFLVSLALALALSDLVSHKTSIDSLFLDEGFGTLDAETLDTALDALDSLNASGKTIGVISHVEAMKERIPVQIKVKKVNGLGISRWSRSTASRVKYTPGRRRPGDHYCCGHSQAAPRTPLESPCTALRIGVANSPPNTHSLTFCGTCRYSRSTLLMPPPSTITSGSNRLTACASDFARRCS
;
A
#
# COMPACT_ATOMS: atom_id res chain seq x y z
N MET A 1 -88.31 65.87 126.24
CA MET A 1 -86.84 65.66 126.30
C MET A 1 -86.31 64.75 125.20
N ALA A 2 -86.97 63.64 124.85
CA ALA A 2 -86.52 62.75 123.76
C ALA A 2 -86.61 63.38 122.36
N GLN A 3 -87.70 64.11 122.05
CA GLN A 3 -87.92 64.72 120.73
C GLN A 3 -86.89 65.80 120.36
N ALA A 4 -86.41 66.58 121.34
CA ALA A 4 -85.41 67.63 121.08
C ALA A 4 -84.01 67.04 120.79
N ARG A 5 -83.63 65.93 121.43
CA ARG A 5 -82.37 65.22 121.16
C ARG A 5 -82.35 64.55 119.80
N GLU A 6 -83.49 63.99 119.38
CA GLU A 6 -83.63 63.40 118.04
C GLU A 6 -83.58 64.48 116.95
N GLN A 7 -84.26 65.62 117.15
CA GLN A 7 -84.18 66.76 116.22
C GLN A 7 -82.77 67.35 116.10
N LEU A 8 -81.98 67.38 117.18
CA LEU A 8 -80.58 67.81 117.15
C LEU A 8 -79.68 66.81 116.42
N ARG A 9 -79.87 65.50 116.63
CA ARG A 9 -79.12 64.46 115.89
C ARG A 9 -79.44 64.47 114.39
N VAL A 10 -80.71 64.62 114.01
CA VAL A 10 -81.12 64.73 112.60
C VAL A 10 -80.54 65.99 111.97
N ARG A 11 -80.53 67.14 112.68
CA ARG A 11 -79.88 68.36 112.20
C ARG A 11 -78.36 68.22 112.10
N GLN A 12 -77.72 67.56 113.05
CA GLN A 12 -76.27 67.32 113.03
C GLN A 12 -75.89 66.38 111.86
N ALA A 13 -76.61 65.28 111.68
CA ALA A 13 -76.41 64.37 110.55
C ALA A 13 -76.72 65.04 109.21
N ALA A 14 -77.73 65.91 109.14
CA ALA A 14 -78.03 66.70 107.94
C ALA A 14 -76.93 67.73 107.62
N CYS A 15 -76.37 68.39 108.64
CA CYS A 15 -75.21 69.28 108.48
C CYS A 15 -73.95 68.51 108.08
N GLU A 16 -73.69 67.33 108.67
CA GLU A 16 -72.56 66.47 108.34
C GLU A 16 -72.68 65.94 106.90
N LEU A 17 -73.86 65.48 106.48
CA LEU A 17 -74.13 65.07 105.10
C LEU A 17 -74.02 66.25 104.12
N ALA A 18 -74.54 67.42 104.48
CA ALA A 18 -74.39 68.62 103.64
C ALA A 18 -72.92 69.06 103.53
N SER A 19 -72.13 68.93 104.61
CA SER A 19 -70.69 69.19 104.60
C SER A 19 -69.92 68.17 103.77
N GLN A 20 -70.28 66.88 103.83
CA GLN A 20 -69.70 65.82 103.00
C GLN A 20 -70.03 66.03 101.52
N GLN A 21 -71.29 66.32 101.19
CA GLN A 21 -71.71 66.65 99.82
C GLN A 21 -71.05 67.92 99.29
N ALA A 22 -70.86 68.94 100.13
CA ALA A 22 -70.13 70.15 99.76
C ALA A 22 -68.63 69.86 99.53
N ALA A 23 -68.02 69.01 100.36
CA ALA A 23 -66.63 68.58 100.19
C ALA A 23 -66.42 67.75 98.93
N GLU A 24 -67.31 66.79 98.62
CA GLU A 24 -67.29 66.01 97.39
C GLU A 24 -67.48 66.90 96.15
N ARG A 25 -68.45 67.83 96.17
CA ARG A 25 -68.64 68.79 95.08
C ARG A 25 -67.44 69.70 94.88
N TRP A 26 -66.80 70.13 95.96
CA TRP A 26 -65.58 70.93 95.90
C TRP A 26 -64.40 70.12 95.33
N GLN A 27 -64.21 68.88 95.76
CA GLN A 27 -63.19 67.98 95.21
C GLN A 27 -63.42 67.70 93.72
N GLN A 28 -64.65 67.38 93.31
CA GLN A 28 -65.00 67.19 91.89
C GLN A 28 -64.76 68.45 91.06
N ALA A 29 -65.13 69.63 91.57
CA ALA A 29 -64.87 70.90 90.91
C ALA A 29 -63.37 71.21 90.83
N GLN A 30 -62.59 70.84 91.85
CA GLN A 30 -61.13 71.01 91.86
C GLN A 30 -60.44 70.06 90.87
N GLU A 31 -60.80 68.78 90.84
CA GLU A 31 -60.30 67.81 89.85
C GLU A 31 -60.64 68.25 88.41
N GLN A 32 -61.87 68.76 88.19
CA GLN A 32 -62.26 69.33 86.90
C GLN A 32 -61.41 70.55 86.55
N ARG A 33 -61.14 71.45 87.50
CA ARG A 33 -60.29 72.62 87.28
C ARG A 33 -58.85 72.23 86.95
N GLU A 34 -58.29 71.27 87.67
CA GLU A 34 -56.93 70.76 87.42
C GLU A 34 -56.83 70.05 86.06
N ARG A 35 -57.82 69.24 85.69
CA ARG A 35 -57.91 68.61 84.37
C ARG A 35 -58.01 69.64 83.25
N LEU A 36 -58.90 70.62 83.37
CA LEU A 36 -59.06 71.70 82.38
C LEU A 36 -57.79 72.56 82.28
N ASN A 37 -57.14 72.87 83.40
CA ASN A 37 -55.86 73.58 83.40
C ASN A 37 -54.75 72.77 82.72
N GLY A 38 -54.69 71.46 82.95
CA GLY A 38 -53.75 70.57 82.26
C GLY A 38 -54.00 70.51 80.75
N GLN A 39 -55.27 70.44 80.34
CA GLN A 39 -55.67 70.49 78.93
C GLN A 39 -55.32 71.85 78.29
N LEU A 40 -55.58 72.94 79.00
CA LEU A 40 -55.27 74.30 78.53
C LEU A 40 -53.76 74.49 78.40
N ALA A 41 -52.97 74.05 79.37
CA ALA A 41 -51.50 74.09 79.30
C ALA A 41 -50.97 73.22 78.14
N GLY A 42 -51.51 72.02 77.94
CA GLY A 42 -51.15 71.15 76.82
C GLY A 42 -51.48 71.76 75.45
N LEU A 43 -52.66 72.36 75.31
CA LEU A 43 -53.06 73.05 74.08
C LEU A 43 -52.22 74.31 73.83
N GLN A 44 -51.88 75.07 74.87
CA GLN A 44 -50.98 76.22 74.76
C GLN A 44 -49.59 75.81 74.31
N GLN A 45 -49.05 74.71 74.84
CA GLN A 45 -47.75 74.17 74.42
C GLN A 45 -47.79 73.67 72.97
N GLN A 46 -48.86 72.97 72.56
CA GLN A 46 -49.04 72.52 71.17
C GLN A 46 -49.15 73.70 70.21
N LEU A 47 -49.92 74.74 70.57
CA LEU A 47 -50.05 75.95 69.78
C LEU A 47 -48.67 76.60 69.62
N ALA A 48 -47.93 76.79 70.71
CA ALA A 48 -46.59 77.37 70.67
C ALA A 48 -45.63 76.57 69.76
N GLN A 49 -45.66 75.24 69.83
CA GLN A 49 -44.83 74.38 68.97
C GLN A 49 -45.23 74.49 67.49
N GLN A 50 -46.53 74.53 67.18
CA GLN A 50 -46.99 74.64 65.80
C GLN A 50 -46.72 76.04 65.23
N THR A 51 -46.88 77.10 66.02
CA THR A 51 -46.50 78.46 65.64
C THR A 51 -45.01 78.53 65.34
N GLN A 52 -44.16 77.98 66.20
CA GLN A 52 -42.71 77.95 65.94
C GLN A 52 -42.35 77.16 64.68
N ARG A 53 -42.99 76.01 64.43
CA ARG A 53 -42.78 75.24 63.19
C ARG A 53 -43.23 76.01 61.94
N ALA A 54 -44.37 76.69 62.01
CA ALA A 54 -44.87 77.53 60.93
C ALA A 54 -43.92 78.69 60.65
N GLU A 55 -43.42 79.38 61.69
CA GLU A 55 -42.43 80.45 61.57
C GLU A 55 -41.12 79.94 60.94
N GLN A 56 -40.61 78.78 61.36
CA GLN A 56 -39.41 78.18 60.78
C GLN A 56 -39.62 77.77 59.31
N ALA A 57 -40.78 77.19 58.98
CA ALA A 57 -41.10 76.81 57.62
C ALA A 57 -41.24 78.06 56.72
N GLN A 58 -41.88 79.12 57.22
CA GLN A 58 -42.00 80.39 56.52
C GLN A 58 -40.64 81.04 56.29
N GLN A 59 -39.75 81.04 57.29
CA GLN A 59 -38.39 81.56 57.15
C GLN A 59 -37.59 80.76 56.11
N ARG A 60 -37.68 79.43 56.12
CA ARG A 60 -37.01 78.58 55.12
C ARG A 60 -37.55 78.82 53.72
N TRP A 61 -38.87 78.95 53.59
CA TRP A 61 -39.50 79.29 52.32
C TRP A 61 -39.03 80.64 51.80
N GLN A 62 -39.05 81.68 52.65
CA GLN A 62 -38.62 83.02 52.27
C GLN A 62 -37.14 83.05 51.88
N GLN A 63 -36.26 82.38 52.63
CA GLN A 63 -34.85 82.27 52.28
C GLN A 63 -34.63 81.55 50.95
N ALA A 64 -35.39 80.49 50.67
CA ALA A 64 -35.32 79.79 49.40
C ALA A 64 -35.85 80.63 48.24
N LEU A 65 -36.92 81.41 48.47
CA LEU A 65 -37.50 82.32 47.49
C LEU A 65 -36.55 83.50 47.18
N ASP A 66 -35.98 84.13 48.20
CA ASP A 66 -35.01 85.23 48.05
C ASP A 66 -33.73 84.77 47.34
N ALA A 67 -33.33 83.50 47.50
CA ALA A 67 -32.20 82.89 46.79
C ALA A 67 -32.57 82.39 45.38
N SER A 68 -33.85 82.39 45.02
CA SER A 68 -34.34 81.97 43.71
C SER A 68 -34.49 83.16 42.76
N GLU A 69 -34.76 82.87 41.49
CA GLU A 69 -35.05 83.90 40.48
C GLU A 69 -36.50 84.40 40.54
N PHE A 70 -37.34 83.85 41.44
CA PHE A 70 -38.75 84.21 41.57
C PHE A 70 -38.94 85.35 42.57
N THR A 71 -39.69 86.36 42.16
CA THR A 71 -39.96 87.55 42.99
C THR A 71 -40.96 87.31 44.10
N ASP A 72 -41.90 86.39 43.91
CA ASP A 72 -42.96 86.05 44.88
C ASP A 72 -43.47 84.61 44.73
N ASP A 73 -44.26 84.14 45.70
CA ASP A 73 -44.87 82.81 45.70
C ASP A 73 -45.80 82.59 44.50
N ALA A 74 -46.53 83.64 44.08
CA ALA A 74 -47.40 83.58 42.92
C ALA A 74 -46.62 83.32 41.62
N ALA A 75 -45.47 83.98 41.43
CA ALA A 75 -44.58 83.74 40.29
C ALA A 75 -43.98 82.34 40.33
N PHE A 76 -43.62 81.82 41.51
CA PHE A 76 -43.14 80.44 41.65
C PHE A 76 -44.23 79.41 41.26
N GLN A 77 -45.45 79.56 41.80
CA GLN A 77 -46.55 78.63 41.48
C GLN A 77 -46.95 78.71 40.01
N ALA A 78 -46.94 79.90 39.40
CA ALA A 78 -47.19 80.06 37.96
C ALA A 78 -46.10 79.42 37.09
N ALA A 79 -44.86 79.33 37.60
CA ALA A 79 -43.75 78.68 36.92
C ALA A 79 -43.67 77.17 37.16
N LEU A 80 -44.53 76.62 38.04
CA LEU A 80 -44.55 75.20 38.33
C LEU A 80 -45.11 74.43 37.12
N LEU A 81 -44.21 73.80 36.38
CA LEU A 81 -44.57 72.91 35.27
C LEU A 81 -45.33 71.69 35.80
N ASP A 82 -46.33 71.25 35.03
CA ASP A 82 -46.96 69.96 35.28
C ASP A 82 -45.95 68.82 35.09
N ASP A 83 -46.20 67.70 35.79
CA ASP A 83 -45.29 66.56 35.78
C ASP A 83 -45.10 65.98 34.37
N GLY A 84 -46.12 66.06 33.50
CA GLY A 84 -46.05 65.61 32.11
C GLY A 84 -45.11 66.49 31.27
N GLN A 85 -45.27 67.81 31.32
CA GLN A 85 -44.39 68.76 30.65
C GLN A 85 -42.95 68.67 31.17
N ARG A 86 -42.77 68.51 32.48
CA ARG A 86 -41.43 68.33 33.08
C ARG A 86 -40.73 67.09 32.53
N GLN A 87 -41.42 65.95 32.49
CA GLN A 87 -40.87 64.70 31.95
C GLN A 87 -40.52 64.84 30.46
N GLN A 88 -41.38 65.47 29.66
CA GLN A 88 -41.11 65.71 28.24
C GLN A 88 -39.87 66.59 28.02
N LEU A 89 -39.75 67.69 28.77
CA LEU A 89 -38.58 68.57 28.68
C LEU A 89 -37.29 67.88 29.16
N GLN A 90 -37.38 67.02 30.18
CA GLN A 90 -36.25 66.24 30.64
C GLN A 90 -35.79 65.21 29.59
N GLN A 91 -36.73 64.48 28.97
CA GLN A 91 -36.43 63.57 27.86
C GLN A 91 -35.83 64.31 26.67
N LEU A 92 -36.37 65.49 26.32
CA LEU A 92 -35.83 66.31 25.25
C LEU A 92 -34.40 66.78 25.55
N LYS A 93 -34.13 67.20 26.79
CA LYS A 93 -32.78 67.57 27.23
C LYS A 93 -31.81 66.40 27.10
N GLU A 94 -32.18 65.22 27.59
CA GLU A 94 -31.36 64.01 27.49
C GLU A 94 -31.08 63.65 26.02
N GLN A 95 -32.10 63.70 25.17
CA GLN A 95 -31.97 63.45 23.73
C GLN A 95 -31.03 64.45 23.05
N LEU A 96 -31.16 65.75 23.37
CA LEU A 96 -30.31 66.79 22.81
C LEU A 96 -28.86 66.66 23.29
N GLN A 97 -28.65 66.30 24.56
CA GLN A 97 -27.31 66.04 25.10
C GLN A 97 -26.66 64.84 24.41
N GLN A 98 -27.41 63.76 24.20
CA GLN A 98 -26.90 62.58 23.48
C GLN A 98 -26.53 62.93 22.03
N ARG A 99 -27.40 63.65 21.31
CA ARG A 99 -27.11 64.14 19.96
C ARG A 99 -25.89 65.05 19.91
N GLN A 100 -25.68 65.90 20.92
CA GLN A 100 -24.53 66.78 20.99
C GLN A 100 -23.23 65.98 21.16
N VAL A 101 -23.24 64.94 21.99
CA VAL A 101 -22.08 64.04 22.18
C VAL A 101 -21.77 63.28 20.89
N GLU A 102 -22.79 62.72 20.23
CA GLU A 102 -22.64 62.03 18.95
C GLU A 102 -22.06 62.95 17.86
N ALA A 103 -22.61 64.16 17.71
CA ALA A 103 -22.12 65.12 16.74
C ALA A 103 -20.66 65.53 16.99
N ARG A 104 -20.27 65.69 18.26
CA ARG A 104 -18.88 66.00 18.64
C ARG A 104 -17.94 64.83 18.33
N ALA A 105 -18.36 63.59 18.59
CA ALA A 105 -17.57 62.41 18.26
C ALA A 105 -17.35 62.27 16.75
N LEU A 106 -18.41 62.47 15.94
CA LEU A 106 -18.32 62.45 14.48
C LEU A 106 -17.41 63.55 13.94
N LEU A 107 -17.50 64.77 14.48
CA LEU A 107 -16.63 65.87 14.10
C LEU A 107 -15.16 65.52 14.39
N ALA A 108 -14.86 65.04 15.60
CA ALA A 108 -13.50 64.65 15.98
C ALA A 108 -12.95 63.54 15.08
N GLN A 109 -13.76 62.54 14.73
CA GLN A 109 -13.37 61.48 13.81
C GLN A 109 -13.08 62.01 12.40
N ALA A 110 -13.92 62.92 11.88
CA ALA A 110 -13.72 63.53 10.58
C ALA A 110 -12.46 64.41 10.53
N GLU A 111 -12.20 65.19 11.59
CA GLU A 111 -10.99 66.00 11.73
C GLU A 111 -9.73 65.11 11.79
N GLN A 112 -9.78 64.01 12.54
CA GLN A 112 -8.67 63.06 12.61
C GLN A 112 -8.42 62.39 11.24
N ALA A 113 -9.47 61.98 10.53
CA ALA A 113 -9.35 61.40 9.20
C ALA A 113 -8.78 62.39 8.19
N LEU A 114 -9.21 63.65 8.24
CA LEU A 114 -8.67 64.73 7.40
C LEU A 114 -7.17 64.96 7.68
N GLU A 115 -6.77 64.96 8.94
CA GLU A 115 -5.38 65.15 9.33
C GLU A 115 -4.50 63.96 8.90
N GLN A 116 -4.98 62.73 9.07
CA GLN A 116 -4.29 61.54 8.56
C GLN A 116 -4.12 61.59 7.04
N HIS A 117 -5.15 62.01 6.31
CA HIS A 117 -5.08 62.17 4.86
C HIS A 117 -4.07 63.25 4.45
N ARG A 118 -3.98 64.37 5.19
CA ARG A 118 -2.97 65.41 4.97
C ARG A 118 -1.55 64.93 5.25
N GLN A 119 -1.35 64.13 6.28
CA GLN A 119 -0.03 63.57 6.62
C GLN A 119 0.43 62.49 5.63
N GLN A 120 -0.49 61.69 5.10
CA GLN A 120 -0.20 60.67 4.08
C GLN A 120 -0.12 61.26 2.67
N ARG A 121 -0.26 62.58 2.52
CA ARG A 121 -0.18 63.27 1.23
C ARG A 121 1.19 63.01 0.59
N PRO A 122 1.24 62.45 -0.63
CA PRO A 122 2.47 62.32 -1.37
C PRO A 122 3.06 63.71 -1.68
N PRO A 123 4.38 63.93 -1.53
CA PRO A 123 5.02 65.23 -1.77
C PRO A 123 4.96 65.70 -3.23
N GLN A 124 4.51 64.84 -4.16
CA GLN A 124 4.40 65.12 -5.59
C GLN A 124 2.95 65.31 -6.06
N ALA A 125 1.96 65.23 -5.16
CA ALA A 125 0.55 65.41 -5.50
C ALA A 125 0.21 66.91 -5.58
N ASP A 126 0.33 67.49 -6.78
CA ASP A 126 -0.06 68.87 -7.06
C ASP A 126 -1.54 68.90 -7.45
N GLU A 127 -2.46 68.96 -6.47
CA GLU A 127 -3.92 68.87 -6.68
C GLU A 127 -4.50 69.98 -7.59
N GLU A 128 -3.83 71.13 -7.69
CA GLU A 128 -4.29 72.27 -8.51
C GLU A 128 -3.98 72.10 -10.01
N HIS A 129 -2.98 71.27 -10.35
CA HIS A 129 -2.54 71.04 -11.73
C HIS A 129 -2.54 69.55 -12.12
N ALA A 130 -3.01 68.67 -11.24
CA ALA A 130 -3.11 67.24 -11.51
C ALA A 130 -4.16 66.99 -12.60
N ASP A 131 -3.69 66.59 -13.77
CA ASP A 131 -4.53 66.05 -14.82
C ASP A 131 -5.06 64.68 -14.39
N LEU A 132 -6.27 64.68 -13.82
CA LEU A 132 -6.98 63.48 -13.38
C LEU A 132 -7.11 62.44 -14.49
N GLU A 133 -7.22 62.87 -15.74
CA GLU A 133 -7.36 61.98 -16.87
C GLU A 133 -6.03 61.31 -17.21
N ALA A 134 -4.91 62.05 -17.16
CA ALA A 134 -3.57 61.48 -17.28
C ALA A 134 -3.25 60.48 -16.15
N LEU A 135 -3.62 60.80 -14.90
CA LEU A 135 -3.46 59.90 -13.75
C LEU A 135 -4.32 58.63 -13.89
N ALA A 136 -5.56 58.76 -14.34
CA ALA A 136 -6.44 57.62 -14.60
C ALA A 136 -5.88 56.71 -15.71
N GLN A 137 -5.36 57.30 -16.79
CA GLN A 137 -4.69 56.55 -17.86
C GLN A 137 -3.44 55.83 -17.35
N GLN A 138 -2.63 56.48 -16.51
CA GLN A 138 -1.43 55.88 -15.92
C GLN A 138 -1.78 54.73 -14.96
N GLN A 139 -2.81 54.89 -14.14
CA GLN A 139 -3.33 53.82 -13.27
C GLN A 139 -3.83 52.63 -14.10
N GLN A 140 -4.57 52.89 -15.18
CA GLN A 140 -5.07 51.85 -16.06
C GLN A 140 -3.93 51.10 -16.75
N ALA A 141 -2.90 51.82 -17.23
CA ALA A 141 -1.70 51.24 -17.83
C ALA A 141 -0.94 50.36 -16.82
N LEU A 142 -0.71 50.85 -15.60
CA LEU A 142 -0.06 50.08 -14.53
C LEU A 142 -0.88 48.84 -14.15
N THR A 143 -2.20 48.96 -14.09
CA THR A 143 -3.09 47.83 -13.79
C THR A 143 -3.00 46.75 -14.87
N GLN A 144 -2.96 47.15 -16.15
CA GLN A 144 -2.76 46.23 -17.27
C GLN A 144 -1.38 45.57 -17.21
N GLN A 145 -0.32 46.33 -16.91
CA GLN A 145 1.04 45.78 -16.74
C GLN A 145 1.09 44.75 -15.61
N LEU A 146 0.48 45.07 -14.46
CA LEU A 146 0.44 44.20 -13.29
C LEU A 146 -0.30 42.88 -13.62
N LYS A 147 -1.43 42.96 -14.33
CA LYS A 147 -2.15 41.78 -14.80
C LYS A 147 -1.30 40.91 -15.73
N THR A 148 -0.59 41.52 -16.68
CA THR A 148 0.31 40.80 -17.60
C THR A 148 1.45 40.11 -16.86
N LEU A 149 2.05 40.79 -15.88
CA LEU A 149 3.12 40.22 -15.06
C LEU A 149 2.63 39.07 -14.18
N GLN A 150 1.43 39.17 -13.59
CA GLN A 150 0.83 38.08 -12.82
C GLN A 150 0.57 36.84 -13.69
N LEU A 151 0.04 37.02 -14.90
CA LEU A 151 -0.16 35.92 -15.83
C LEU A 151 1.16 35.24 -16.19
N ARG A 152 2.19 36.03 -16.52
CA ARG A 152 3.51 35.51 -16.86
C ARG A 152 4.20 34.82 -15.68
N GLN A 153 4.01 35.33 -14.47
CA GLN A 153 4.49 34.66 -13.25
C GLN A 153 3.81 33.30 -13.06
N GLY A 154 2.49 33.22 -13.30
CA GLY A 154 1.74 31.96 -13.25
C GLY A 154 2.24 30.94 -14.29
N GLU A 155 2.45 31.39 -15.52
CA GLU A 155 3.00 30.56 -16.61
C GLU A 155 4.38 30.00 -16.24
N LEU A 156 5.30 30.85 -15.77
CA LEU A 156 6.65 30.44 -15.39
C LEU A 156 6.64 29.47 -14.21
N ARG A 157 5.76 29.68 -13.21
CA ARG A 157 5.59 28.73 -12.10
C ARG A 157 5.14 27.36 -12.60
N ASN A 158 4.14 27.32 -13.49
CA ASN A 158 3.67 26.06 -14.05
C ASN A 158 4.75 25.33 -14.87
N GLN A 159 5.54 26.08 -15.65
CA GLN A 159 6.67 25.51 -16.40
C GLN A 159 7.72 24.91 -15.45
N LEU A 160 8.08 25.60 -14.37
CA LEU A 160 9.03 25.11 -13.38
C LEU A 160 8.53 23.85 -12.67
N THR A 161 7.25 23.81 -12.29
CA THR A 161 6.64 22.62 -11.67
C THR A 161 6.65 21.44 -12.63
N SER A 162 6.21 21.63 -13.88
CA SER A 162 6.21 20.55 -14.88
C SER A 162 7.62 20.05 -15.19
N ASP A 163 8.62 20.93 -15.24
CA ASP A 163 10.02 20.55 -15.44
C ASP A 163 10.59 19.77 -14.24
N ALA A 164 10.25 20.16 -13.01
CA ALA A 164 10.62 19.40 -11.81
C ALA A 164 10.01 17.98 -11.82
N GLU A 165 8.73 17.87 -12.16
CA GLU A 165 8.05 16.56 -12.30
C GLU A 165 8.70 15.69 -13.38
N ARG A 166 9.00 16.27 -14.55
CA ARG A 166 9.68 15.55 -15.64
C ARG A 166 11.06 15.07 -15.23
N ARG A 167 11.83 15.88 -14.52
CA ARG A 167 13.15 15.47 -13.99
C ARG A 167 13.03 14.33 -12.99
N GLY A 168 12.05 14.37 -12.09
CA GLY A 168 11.76 13.27 -11.16
C GLY A 168 11.42 11.97 -11.89
N ASN A 169 10.51 12.04 -12.86
CA ASN A 169 10.11 10.89 -13.68
C ASN A 169 11.28 10.33 -14.51
N GLN A 170 12.10 11.21 -15.09
CA GLN A 170 13.28 10.81 -15.86
C GLN A 170 14.31 10.10 -14.97
N GLN A 171 14.55 10.59 -13.76
CA GLN A 171 15.46 9.94 -12.81
C GLN A 171 14.95 8.56 -12.40
N ALA A 172 13.64 8.41 -12.15
CA ALA A 172 13.03 7.12 -11.88
C ALA A 172 13.17 6.15 -13.06
N LEU A 173 12.97 6.62 -14.29
CA LEU A 173 13.13 5.82 -15.50
C LEU A 173 14.57 5.35 -15.69
N PHE A 174 15.56 6.21 -15.45
CA PHE A 174 16.98 5.80 -15.52
C PHE A 174 17.33 4.75 -14.47
N ALA A 175 16.77 4.85 -13.26
CA ALA A 175 16.96 3.82 -12.23
C ALA A 175 16.37 2.46 -12.67
N GLN A 176 15.19 2.47 -13.30
CA GLN A 176 14.57 1.26 -13.85
C GLN A 176 15.41 0.67 -14.99
N ILE A 177 15.87 1.50 -15.93
CA ILE A 177 16.76 1.07 -17.02
C ILE A 177 18.02 0.42 -16.46
N ALA A 178 18.67 1.03 -15.47
CA ALA A 178 19.88 0.47 -14.85
C ALA A 178 19.61 -0.88 -14.13
N GLN A 179 18.43 -1.06 -13.55
CA GLN A 179 18.03 -2.34 -12.96
C GLN A 179 17.77 -3.40 -14.04
N SER A 180 17.03 -3.06 -15.09
CA SER A 180 16.76 -3.95 -16.22
C SER A 180 18.04 -4.31 -16.98
N GLN A 181 18.99 -3.37 -17.10
CA GLN A 181 20.28 -3.62 -17.74
C GLN A 181 21.07 -4.68 -16.97
N ARG A 182 21.13 -4.60 -15.63
CA ARG A 182 21.80 -5.64 -14.83
C ARG A 182 21.21 -7.03 -15.04
N GLN A 183 19.88 -7.12 -15.04
CA GLN A 183 19.20 -8.39 -15.30
C GLN A 183 19.48 -8.87 -16.74
N TYR A 184 19.44 -7.97 -17.71
CA TYR A 184 19.78 -8.28 -19.09
C TYR A 184 21.22 -8.78 -19.22
N ASP A 185 22.19 -8.16 -18.55
CA ASP A 185 23.59 -8.55 -18.61
C ASP A 185 23.79 -9.97 -18.06
N ASP A 186 23.13 -10.32 -16.95
CA ASP A 186 23.14 -11.68 -16.38
C ASP A 186 22.56 -12.71 -17.37
N TRP A 187 21.39 -12.41 -17.93
CA TRP A 187 20.74 -13.29 -18.91
C TRP A 187 21.53 -13.39 -20.22
N SER A 188 22.13 -12.29 -20.66
CA SER A 188 22.97 -12.22 -21.84
C SER A 188 24.22 -13.06 -21.66
N TYR A 189 24.86 -12.98 -20.49
CA TYR A 189 26.01 -13.82 -20.15
C TYR A 189 25.66 -15.31 -20.15
N LEU A 190 24.54 -15.69 -19.52
CA LEU A 190 24.05 -17.06 -19.55
C LEU A 190 23.72 -17.52 -20.98
N ASN A 191 23.10 -16.64 -21.77
CA ASN A 191 22.75 -16.94 -23.16
C ASN A 191 24.01 -17.10 -24.03
N GLN A 192 25.06 -16.31 -23.79
CA GLN A 192 26.35 -16.49 -24.43
C GLN A 192 27.01 -17.82 -24.05
N LEU A 193 26.89 -18.26 -22.78
CA LEU A 193 27.53 -19.49 -22.32
C LEU A 193 26.82 -20.74 -22.85
N ILE A 194 25.51 -20.85 -22.60
CA ILE A 194 24.72 -22.07 -22.85
C ILE A 194 23.44 -21.84 -23.66
N GLY A 195 23.14 -20.57 -23.97
CA GLY A 195 21.92 -20.19 -24.66
C GLY A 195 21.88 -20.63 -26.11
N SER A 196 20.72 -21.16 -26.49
CA SER A 196 20.35 -21.43 -27.88
C SER A 196 18.83 -21.55 -27.95
N LYS A 197 18.22 -21.11 -29.05
CA LYS A 197 16.77 -21.16 -29.25
C LYS A 197 16.20 -22.58 -29.10
N GLU A 198 16.97 -23.58 -29.54
CA GLU A 198 16.57 -25.00 -29.58
C GLU A 198 17.16 -25.82 -28.41
N GLY A 199 17.97 -25.21 -27.54
CA GLY A 199 18.67 -25.90 -26.45
C GLY A 199 19.90 -26.69 -26.89
N ASP A 200 20.26 -26.63 -28.17
CA ASP A 200 21.34 -27.37 -28.79
C ASP A 200 22.72 -27.12 -28.19
N LYS A 201 23.04 -25.88 -27.79
CA LYS A 201 24.37 -25.54 -27.27
C LYS A 201 24.67 -26.26 -25.96
N PHE A 202 23.75 -26.17 -24.99
CA PHE A 202 23.85 -26.88 -23.72
C PHE A 202 23.79 -28.41 -23.92
N ARG A 203 22.90 -28.88 -24.80
CA ARG A 203 22.76 -30.31 -25.11
C ARG A 203 24.07 -30.88 -25.67
N LYS A 204 24.71 -30.21 -26.63
CA LYS A 204 26.01 -30.61 -27.19
C LYS A 204 27.12 -30.60 -26.16
N PHE A 205 27.15 -29.60 -25.27
CA PHE A 205 28.12 -29.56 -24.17
C PHE A 205 27.97 -30.77 -23.24
N ALA A 206 26.75 -31.06 -22.77
CA ALA A 206 26.47 -32.21 -21.90
C ALA A 206 26.71 -33.56 -22.59
N GLN A 207 26.33 -33.68 -23.87
CA GLN A 207 26.65 -34.83 -24.71
C GLN A 207 28.15 -35.00 -24.88
N GLY A 208 28.90 -33.90 -25.00
CA GLY A 208 30.34 -33.90 -25.05
C GLY A 208 30.98 -34.55 -23.83
N LEU A 209 30.56 -34.16 -22.62
CA LEU A 209 31.03 -34.78 -21.37
C LEU A 209 30.69 -36.29 -21.29
N THR A 210 29.51 -36.66 -21.81
CA THR A 210 29.08 -38.06 -21.87
C THR A 210 29.93 -38.84 -22.87
N LEU A 211 30.24 -38.24 -24.01
CA LEU A 211 31.11 -38.81 -25.03
C LEU A 211 32.55 -38.96 -24.51
N ASP A 212 33.07 -38.01 -23.75
CA ASP A 212 34.41 -38.11 -23.15
C ASP A 212 34.51 -39.30 -22.20
N HIS A 213 33.46 -39.53 -21.38
CA HIS A 213 33.39 -40.72 -20.54
C HIS A 213 33.25 -42.01 -21.36
N LEU A 214 32.46 -41.99 -22.44
CA LEU A 214 32.31 -43.12 -23.35
C LEU A 214 33.64 -43.47 -24.03
N VAL A 215 34.40 -42.47 -24.48
CA VAL A 215 35.73 -42.63 -25.10
C VAL A 215 36.71 -43.23 -24.10
N TYR A 216 36.69 -42.79 -22.84
CA TYR A 216 37.51 -43.39 -21.78
C TYR A 216 37.22 -44.89 -21.60
N LEU A 217 35.94 -45.27 -21.50
CA LEU A 217 35.53 -46.67 -21.42
C LEU A 217 35.90 -47.47 -22.68
N ALA A 218 35.73 -46.86 -23.86
CA ALA A 218 36.07 -47.47 -25.14
C ALA A 218 37.56 -47.71 -25.27
N ASN A 219 38.42 -46.80 -24.79
CA ASN A 219 39.86 -46.99 -24.77
C ASN A 219 40.27 -48.13 -23.84
N ASN A 220 39.60 -48.30 -22.71
CA ASN A 220 39.84 -49.45 -21.83
C ASN A 220 39.52 -50.77 -22.54
N GLN A 221 38.41 -50.84 -23.30
CA GLN A 221 38.06 -52.03 -24.08
C GLN A 221 38.99 -52.22 -25.30
N LEU A 222 39.34 -51.13 -25.99
CA LEU A 222 40.22 -51.14 -27.15
C LEU A 222 41.63 -51.57 -26.76
N SER A 223 42.13 -51.17 -25.58
CA SER A 223 43.43 -51.65 -25.06
C SER A 223 43.47 -53.16 -24.83
N ARG A 224 42.31 -53.80 -24.55
CA ARG A 224 42.18 -55.25 -24.38
C ARG A 224 42.04 -55.98 -25.70
N LEU A 225 41.42 -55.36 -26.70
CA LEU A 225 41.20 -55.90 -28.04
C LEU A 225 42.42 -55.74 -28.94
N HIS A 226 42.96 -54.52 -29.02
CA HIS A 226 44.06 -54.16 -29.90
C HIS A 226 44.77 -52.87 -29.41
N GLY A 227 45.96 -53.00 -28.82
CA GLY A 227 46.68 -51.91 -28.15
C GLY A 227 47.31 -50.83 -29.06
N ARG A 228 47.07 -50.86 -30.37
CA ARG A 228 47.62 -49.90 -31.34
C ARG A 228 46.84 -48.59 -31.43
N TYR A 229 45.53 -48.64 -31.22
CA TYR A 229 44.65 -47.50 -31.45
C TYR A 229 44.07 -46.96 -30.14
N LEU A 230 43.99 -45.63 -30.03
CA LEU A 230 43.25 -44.95 -28.98
C LEU A 230 42.23 -44.01 -29.63
N LEU A 231 41.06 -43.89 -29.01
CA LEU A 231 40.03 -42.94 -29.39
C LEU A 231 40.22 -41.65 -28.62
N GLN A 232 40.04 -40.53 -29.31
CA GLN A 232 40.06 -39.20 -28.72
C GLN A 232 38.91 -38.39 -29.31
N ARG A 233 38.25 -37.57 -28.49
CA ARG A 233 37.26 -36.62 -29.01
C ARG A 233 37.98 -35.45 -29.68
N LYS A 234 37.47 -35.02 -30.84
CA LYS A 234 37.95 -33.82 -31.53
C LYS A 234 37.57 -32.56 -30.74
N ASN A 235 38.50 -31.60 -30.65
CA ASN A 235 38.28 -30.30 -30.01
C ASN A 235 37.42 -29.36 -30.90
N SER A 236 36.23 -29.83 -31.27
CA SER A 236 35.27 -29.10 -32.08
C SER A 236 33.87 -29.16 -31.45
N ASP A 237 33.01 -28.21 -31.82
CA ASP A 237 31.58 -28.22 -31.43
C ASP A 237 30.80 -29.41 -32.00
N ALA A 238 31.38 -30.11 -32.99
CA ALA A 238 30.87 -31.38 -33.49
C ALA A 238 31.29 -32.52 -32.56
N LEU A 239 30.34 -33.42 -32.26
CA LEU A 239 30.57 -34.66 -31.50
C LEU A 239 31.26 -35.70 -32.38
N GLU A 240 32.53 -35.44 -32.72
CA GLU A 240 33.34 -36.28 -33.60
C GLU A 240 34.47 -36.97 -32.81
N LEU A 241 34.80 -38.19 -33.27
CA LEU A 241 35.89 -38.99 -32.74
C LEU A 241 37.07 -39.00 -33.72
N LEU A 242 38.27 -39.04 -33.16
CA LEU A 242 39.54 -39.22 -33.84
C LEU A 242 40.17 -40.50 -33.31
N VAL A 243 40.98 -41.13 -34.16
CA VAL A 243 41.81 -42.28 -33.79
C VAL A 243 43.26 -41.85 -33.74
N VAL A 244 43.92 -42.17 -32.64
CA VAL A 244 45.33 -41.93 -32.39
C VAL A 244 46.06 -43.26 -32.61
N ASP A 245 46.99 -43.30 -33.57
CA ASP A 245 47.83 -44.48 -33.85
C ASP A 245 49.12 -44.42 -33.03
N THR A 246 49.22 -45.26 -31.99
CA THR A 246 50.36 -45.26 -31.06
C THR A 246 51.65 -45.76 -31.71
N TRP A 247 51.56 -46.51 -32.82
CA TRP A 247 52.72 -47.00 -33.56
C TRP A 247 53.28 -45.95 -34.54
N GLN A 248 52.52 -44.89 -34.79
CA GLN A 248 52.94 -43.77 -35.62
C GLN A 248 53.12 -42.48 -34.82
N ALA A 249 53.78 -42.58 -33.66
CA ALA A 249 54.07 -41.44 -32.79
C ALA A 249 52.82 -40.58 -32.47
N ASP A 250 51.72 -41.24 -32.11
CA ASP A 250 50.43 -40.63 -31.77
C ASP A 250 49.82 -39.79 -32.90
N ALA A 251 49.99 -40.23 -34.15
CA ALA A 251 49.37 -39.60 -35.31
C ALA A 251 47.82 -39.66 -35.21
N GLN A 252 47.18 -38.50 -35.33
CA GLN A 252 45.72 -38.37 -35.31
C GLN A 252 45.14 -38.58 -36.70
N ARG A 253 44.17 -39.49 -36.80
CA ARG A 253 43.46 -39.84 -38.04
C ARG A 253 41.96 -39.73 -37.84
N ASP A 254 41.26 -39.40 -38.91
CA ASP A 254 39.80 -39.50 -38.93
C ASP A 254 39.40 -40.98 -38.99
N THR A 255 38.38 -41.36 -38.21
CA THR A 255 37.71 -42.67 -38.24
C THR A 255 37.37 -43.17 -39.64
N ARG A 256 37.13 -42.26 -40.59
CA ARG A 256 36.82 -42.58 -41.99
C ARG A 256 37.98 -43.17 -42.79
N THR A 257 39.21 -43.06 -42.29
CA THR A 257 40.44 -43.50 -42.98
C THR A 257 40.93 -44.88 -42.52
N LEU A 258 40.21 -45.52 -41.60
CA LEU A 258 40.54 -46.83 -41.06
C LEU A 258 40.27 -47.96 -42.07
N SER A 259 41.06 -49.03 -41.99
CA SER A 259 40.81 -50.28 -42.72
C SER A 259 39.52 -50.96 -42.24
N GLY A 260 38.92 -51.82 -43.07
CA GLY A 260 37.66 -52.52 -42.75
C GLY A 260 37.70 -53.35 -41.46
N GLY A 261 38.85 -53.96 -41.14
CA GLY A 261 39.04 -54.67 -39.86
C GLY A 261 39.25 -53.74 -38.66
N GLU A 262 39.94 -52.61 -38.87
CA GLU A 262 40.22 -51.61 -37.83
C GLU A 262 38.95 -50.85 -37.43
N SER A 263 38.14 -50.47 -38.41
CA SER A 263 36.83 -49.87 -38.18
C SER A 263 35.89 -50.81 -37.42
N PHE A 264 35.99 -52.12 -37.64
CA PHE A 264 35.20 -53.11 -36.91
C PHE A 264 35.62 -53.19 -35.44
N LEU A 265 36.92 -53.27 -35.15
CA LEU A 265 37.43 -53.29 -33.76
C LEU A 265 37.07 -52.02 -32.99
N VAL A 266 37.22 -50.86 -33.61
CA VAL A 266 36.84 -49.57 -33.01
C VAL A 266 35.34 -49.53 -32.71
N SER A 267 34.50 -49.99 -33.65
CA SER A 267 33.04 -50.05 -33.46
C SER A 267 32.63 -51.05 -32.37
N LEU A 268 33.31 -52.19 -32.29
CA LEU A 268 33.11 -53.20 -31.25
C LEU A 268 33.46 -52.65 -29.87
N ALA A 269 34.64 -52.04 -29.72
CA ALA A 269 35.06 -51.42 -28.47
C ALA A 269 34.08 -50.32 -28.01
N LEU A 270 33.57 -49.52 -28.95
CA LEU A 270 32.58 -48.48 -28.69
C LEU A 270 31.22 -49.06 -28.26
N ALA A 271 30.76 -50.13 -28.91
CA ALA A 271 29.50 -50.80 -28.58
C ALA A 271 29.56 -51.42 -27.17
N LEU A 272 30.70 -52.01 -26.81
CA LEU A 272 30.96 -52.55 -25.48
C LEU A 272 31.01 -51.45 -24.41
N ALA A 273 31.72 -50.36 -24.68
CA ALA A 273 31.78 -49.20 -23.79
C ALA A 273 30.41 -48.55 -23.60
N LEU A 274 29.57 -48.50 -24.63
CA LEU A 274 28.20 -48.00 -24.53
C LEU A 274 27.33 -48.90 -23.63
N SER A 275 27.49 -50.23 -23.72
CA SER A 275 26.83 -51.17 -22.79
C SER A 275 27.25 -50.92 -21.34
N ASP A 276 28.52 -50.60 -21.10
CA ASP A 276 29.04 -50.31 -19.77
C ASP A 276 28.53 -48.96 -19.24
N LEU A 277 28.52 -47.92 -20.09
CA LEU A 277 28.06 -46.57 -19.71
C LEU A 277 26.59 -46.53 -19.27
N VAL A 278 25.73 -47.30 -19.94
CA VAL A 278 24.27 -47.28 -19.70
C VAL A 278 23.85 -48.14 -18.50
N SER A 279 24.75 -49.05 -18.05
CA SER A 279 24.50 -50.03 -16.98
C SER A 279 24.05 -49.43 -15.63
N HIS A 280 24.42 -48.18 -15.33
CA HIS A 280 24.06 -47.51 -14.07
C HIS A 280 22.60 -47.02 -13.96
N LYS A 281 21.89 -46.82 -15.08
CA LYS A 281 20.49 -46.33 -15.07
C LYS A 281 19.49 -47.34 -15.65
N THR A 282 19.92 -48.14 -16.63
CA THR A 282 19.11 -49.17 -17.29
C THR A 282 20.07 -50.23 -17.80
N SER A 283 20.10 -51.42 -17.21
CA SER A 283 21.05 -52.46 -17.63
C SER A 283 20.73 -52.96 -19.05
N ILE A 284 21.62 -52.71 -20.01
CA ILE A 284 21.59 -53.38 -21.31
C ILE A 284 22.41 -54.66 -21.15
N ASP A 285 21.71 -55.74 -20.77
CA ASP A 285 22.32 -57.04 -20.48
C ASP A 285 22.50 -57.93 -21.72
N SER A 286 22.08 -57.44 -22.89
CA SER A 286 22.11 -58.18 -24.17
C SER A 286 22.70 -57.34 -25.30
N LEU A 287 23.72 -57.86 -25.99
CA LEU A 287 24.33 -57.24 -27.18
C LEU A 287 24.32 -58.23 -28.35
N PHE A 288 23.90 -57.77 -29.54
CA PHE A 288 23.94 -58.55 -30.77
C PHE A 288 24.93 -57.94 -31.76
N LEU A 289 25.83 -58.76 -32.30
CA LEU A 289 26.86 -58.39 -33.28
C LEU A 289 26.58 -59.15 -34.59
N ASP A 290 26.49 -58.44 -35.71
CA ASP A 290 26.12 -59.01 -37.02
C ASP A 290 27.21 -58.78 -38.08
N GLU A 291 27.68 -59.86 -38.71
CA GLU A 291 28.48 -59.93 -39.95
C GLU A 291 29.69 -58.96 -40.08
N GLY A 292 30.41 -58.70 -38.99
CA GLY A 292 31.63 -57.88 -39.01
C GLY A 292 32.95 -58.62 -38.79
N PHE A 293 32.90 -59.94 -38.54
CA PHE A 293 34.10 -60.75 -38.23
C PHE A 293 34.83 -61.27 -39.48
N GLY A 294 34.22 -61.20 -40.66
CA GLY A 294 34.81 -61.69 -41.92
C GLY A 294 35.86 -60.76 -42.54
N THR A 295 35.99 -59.53 -42.02
CA THR A 295 37.00 -58.55 -42.45
C THR A 295 38.27 -58.57 -41.59
N LEU A 296 38.29 -59.40 -40.55
CA LEU A 296 39.42 -59.58 -39.65
C LEU A 296 40.34 -60.71 -40.14
N ASP A 297 41.63 -60.53 -39.94
CA ASP A 297 42.61 -61.61 -40.01
C ASP A 297 42.45 -62.59 -38.83
N ALA A 298 43.01 -63.79 -38.95
CA ALA A 298 42.82 -64.86 -37.97
C ALA A 298 43.35 -64.51 -36.56
N GLU A 299 44.45 -63.75 -36.47
CA GLU A 299 45.06 -63.35 -35.20
C GLU A 299 44.21 -62.30 -34.47
N THR A 300 43.73 -61.29 -35.20
CA THR A 300 42.81 -60.29 -34.65
C THR A 300 41.45 -60.89 -34.27
N LEU A 301 40.96 -61.87 -35.02
CA LEU A 301 39.71 -62.57 -34.71
C LEU A 301 39.79 -63.34 -33.38
N ASP A 302 40.89 -64.07 -33.14
CA ASP A 302 41.10 -64.80 -31.88
C ASP A 302 41.12 -63.84 -30.68
N THR A 303 41.85 -62.72 -30.80
CA THR A 303 41.93 -61.71 -29.73
C THR A 303 40.57 -61.07 -29.45
N ALA A 304 39.78 -60.81 -30.49
CA ALA A 304 38.43 -60.29 -30.33
C ALA A 304 37.50 -61.30 -29.62
N LEU A 305 37.61 -62.59 -29.93
CA LEU A 305 36.84 -63.65 -29.28
C LEU A 305 37.20 -63.82 -27.80
N ASP A 306 38.48 -63.78 -27.45
CA ASP A 306 38.94 -63.85 -26.05
C ASP A 306 38.40 -62.67 -25.22
N ALA A 307 38.33 -61.47 -25.80
CA ALA A 307 37.73 -60.31 -25.15
C ALA A 307 36.21 -60.46 -24.96
N LEU A 308 35.49 -61.04 -25.93
CA LEU A 308 34.06 -61.35 -25.81
C LEU A 308 33.78 -62.39 -24.72
N ASP A 309 34.63 -63.40 -24.59
CA ASP A 309 34.52 -64.40 -23.53
C ASP A 309 34.73 -63.79 -22.13
N SER A 310 35.70 -62.87 -22.01
CA SER A 310 35.89 -62.09 -20.77
C SER A 310 34.65 -61.26 -20.39
N LEU A 311 33.88 -60.79 -21.38
CA LEU A 311 32.67 -60.01 -21.15
C LEU A 311 31.46 -60.89 -20.86
N ASN A 312 31.37 -62.07 -21.47
CA ASN A 312 30.38 -63.09 -21.10
C ASN A 312 30.56 -63.52 -19.63
N ALA A 313 31.80 -63.64 -19.16
CA ALA A 313 32.11 -63.90 -17.75
C ALA A 313 31.63 -62.78 -16.79
N SER A 314 31.46 -61.55 -17.29
CA SER A 314 30.91 -60.42 -16.52
C SER A 314 29.38 -60.48 -16.34
N GLY A 315 28.71 -61.48 -16.92
CA GLY A 315 27.26 -61.70 -16.79
C GLY A 315 26.41 -61.06 -17.89
N LYS A 316 27.04 -60.52 -18.95
CA LYS A 316 26.35 -59.97 -20.12
C LYS A 316 26.10 -61.05 -21.16
N THR A 317 24.91 -61.07 -21.76
CA THR A 317 24.55 -62.00 -22.83
C THR A 317 24.96 -61.42 -24.18
N ILE A 318 25.94 -62.05 -24.85
CA ILE A 318 26.41 -61.59 -26.17
C ILE A 318 25.95 -62.59 -27.24
N GLY A 319 25.22 -62.11 -28.24
CA GLY A 319 24.84 -62.87 -29.43
C GLY A 319 25.68 -62.45 -30.63
N VAL A 320 26.23 -63.42 -31.35
CA VAL A 320 27.06 -63.17 -32.54
C VAL A 320 26.46 -63.88 -33.75
N ILE A 321 26.32 -63.16 -34.86
CA ILE A 321 25.88 -63.69 -36.16
C ILE A 321 27.05 -63.57 -37.13
N SER A 322 27.47 -64.71 -37.69
CA SER A 322 28.56 -64.73 -38.66
C SER A 322 28.56 -65.98 -39.53
N HIS A 323 29.05 -65.81 -40.75
CA HIS A 323 29.37 -66.89 -41.67
C HIS A 323 30.80 -67.46 -41.53
N VAL A 324 31.66 -66.86 -40.71
CA VAL A 324 33.09 -67.23 -40.59
C VAL A 324 33.22 -68.59 -39.89
N GLU A 325 33.96 -69.51 -40.51
CA GLU A 325 34.10 -70.88 -40.00
C GLU A 325 34.89 -70.96 -38.71
N ALA A 326 35.92 -70.12 -38.56
CA ALA A 326 36.76 -70.05 -37.35
C ALA A 326 35.96 -69.75 -36.07
N MET A 327 34.84 -69.03 -36.15
CA MET A 327 33.98 -68.78 -34.98
C MET A 327 33.12 -69.98 -34.57
N LYS A 328 32.86 -70.93 -35.50
CA LYS A 328 32.05 -72.13 -35.22
C LYS A 328 32.73 -73.07 -34.21
N GLU A 329 34.05 -73.00 -34.08
CA GLU A 329 34.80 -73.87 -33.16
C GLU A 329 34.90 -73.27 -31.76
N ARG A 330 34.95 -71.94 -31.64
CA ARG A 330 35.13 -71.22 -30.39
C ARG A 330 33.84 -71.05 -29.58
N ILE A 331 32.69 -70.85 -30.23
CA ILE A 331 31.40 -70.65 -29.54
C ILE A 331 30.59 -71.97 -29.54
N PRO A 332 30.46 -72.68 -28.40
CA PRO A 332 29.82 -74.00 -28.36
C PRO A 332 28.29 -73.95 -28.50
N VAL A 333 27.65 -72.84 -28.10
CA VAL A 333 26.19 -72.67 -28.18
C VAL A 333 25.83 -71.99 -29.49
N GLN A 334 25.16 -72.71 -30.40
CA GLN A 334 24.92 -72.25 -31.77
C GLN A 334 23.46 -72.40 -32.18
N ILE A 335 22.99 -71.41 -32.94
CA ILE A 335 21.71 -71.46 -33.66
C ILE A 335 22.03 -71.67 -35.15
N LYS A 336 22.00 -72.93 -35.61
CA LYS A 336 22.33 -73.26 -37.00
C LYS A 336 21.12 -73.08 -37.91
N VAL A 337 21.22 -72.17 -38.88
CA VAL A 337 20.20 -71.93 -39.91
C VAL A 337 20.60 -72.68 -41.19
N LYS A 338 19.73 -73.56 -41.69
CA LYS A 338 19.92 -74.28 -42.96
C LYS A 338 18.90 -73.79 -43.99
N LYS A 339 19.36 -73.47 -45.21
CA LYS A 339 18.48 -73.17 -46.34
C LYS A 339 17.82 -74.48 -46.82
N VAL A 340 16.51 -74.48 -47.03
CA VAL A 340 15.79 -75.63 -47.59
C VAL A 340 15.74 -75.45 -49.11
N ASN A 341 16.26 -76.43 -49.85
CA ASN A 341 16.56 -76.38 -51.29
C ASN A 341 15.54 -75.59 -52.14
N GLY A 342 15.97 -74.44 -52.68
CA GLY A 342 15.32 -73.73 -53.78
C GLY A 342 14.00 -72.98 -53.50
N LEU A 343 13.42 -73.09 -52.29
CA LEU A 343 12.08 -72.57 -51.99
C LEU A 343 12.06 -71.19 -51.31
N GLY A 344 13.21 -70.54 -51.11
CA GLY A 344 13.30 -69.26 -50.40
C GLY A 344 13.00 -69.33 -48.88
N ILE A 345 12.86 -70.54 -48.33
CA ILE A 345 12.54 -70.78 -46.91
C ILE A 345 13.78 -71.31 -46.16
N SER A 346 14.11 -70.69 -45.03
CA SER A 346 15.17 -71.14 -44.11
C SER A 346 14.58 -71.82 -42.88
N ARG A 347 15.18 -72.93 -42.44
CA ARG A 347 14.82 -73.63 -41.19
C ARG A 347 16.03 -73.67 -40.26
N TRP A 348 15.85 -73.29 -39.01
CA TRP A 348 16.87 -73.46 -37.98
C TRP A 348 16.66 -74.76 -37.22
N SER A 349 17.75 -75.46 -36.87
CA SER A 349 17.65 -76.69 -36.10
C SER A 349 17.54 -76.37 -34.61
N ARG A 350 16.50 -76.87 -33.93
CA ARG A 350 16.52 -77.03 -32.47
C ARG A 350 17.42 -78.22 -32.13
N SER A 351 18.73 -78.06 -32.22
CA SER A 351 19.64 -78.98 -31.52
C SER A 351 19.57 -78.62 -30.04
N THR A 352 19.17 -79.57 -29.21
CA THR A 352 19.28 -79.51 -27.74
C THR A 352 20.70 -79.13 -27.34
N ALA A 353 20.94 -77.84 -27.12
CA ALA A 353 22.03 -77.42 -26.26
C ALA A 353 21.74 -78.03 -24.89
N SER A 354 22.70 -78.80 -24.40
CA SER A 354 22.72 -79.32 -23.04
C SER A 354 22.27 -78.22 -22.08
N ARG A 355 21.31 -78.55 -21.22
CA ARG A 355 20.80 -77.73 -20.14
C ARG A 355 21.98 -77.15 -19.34
N VAL A 356 22.39 -75.92 -19.63
CA VAL A 356 23.26 -75.15 -18.75
C VAL A 356 22.44 -74.95 -17.47
N LYS A 357 22.80 -75.67 -16.42
CA LYS A 357 22.24 -75.44 -15.09
C LYS A 357 22.69 -74.04 -14.67
N TYR A 358 21.78 -73.08 -14.77
CA TYR A 358 21.90 -71.83 -14.06
C TYR A 358 21.98 -72.16 -12.56
N THR A 359 23.16 -72.02 -11.97
CA THR A 359 23.32 -72.00 -10.52
C THR A 359 23.18 -70.54 -10.10
N PRO A 360 22.08 -70.14 -9.43
CA PRO A 360 22.00 -68.80 -8.89
C PRO A 360 23.10 -68.66 -7.83
N GLY A 361 23.93 -67.63 -7.97
CA GLY A 361 24.91 -67.25 -6.96
C GLY A 361 24.26 -67.18 -5.58
N ARG A 362 24.94 -67.74 -4.57
CA ARG A 362 24.48 -67.79 -3.18
C ARG A 362 24.03 -66.39 -2.72
N ARG A 363 22.73 -66.21 -2.47
CA ARG A 363 22.25 -65.14 -1.61
C ARG A 363 22.66 -65.47 -0.17
N ARG A 364 23.30 -64.51 0.50
CA ARG A 364 23.45 -64.56 1.97
C ARG A 364 22.05 -64.44 2.59
N PRO A 365 21.70 -65.24 3.61
CA PRO A 365 20.42 -65.12 4.28
C PRO A 365 20.45 -63.95 5.28
N GLY A 366 19.48 -63.06 5.16
CA GLY A 366 19.27 -61.93 6.07
C GLY A 366 18.88 -60.68 5.29
N ASP A 367 17.61 -60.59 4.90
CA ASP A 367 16.80 -59.38 5.16
C ASP A 367 15.36 -59.59 4.67
N HIS A 368 14.43 -59.29 5.56
CA HIS A 368 13.00 -59.53 5.45
C HIS A 368 12.30 -58.59 4.44
N TYR A 369 11.25 -59.15 3.84
CA TYR A 369 10.26 -58.52 2.96
C TYR A 369 9.55 -57.30 3.55
N CYS A 370 9.18 -56.35 2.69
CA CYS A 370 7.78 -55.87 2.62
C CYS A 370 7.40 -55.42 1.20
N CYS A 371 6.20 -55.85 0.79
CA CYS A 371 5.63 -55.84 -0.55
C CYS A 371 5.14 -54.46 -1.03
N GLY A 372 5.05 -54.29 -2.35
CA GLY A 372 4.22 -53.26 -2.99
C GLY A 372 4.06 -53.49 -4.50
N HIS A 373 2.87 -53.89 -4.91
CA HIS A 373 2.47 -54.12 -6.30
C HIS A 373 2.18 -52.82 -7.06
N SER A 374 2.43 -52.92 -8.37
CA SER A 374 2.22 -51.98 -9.46
C SER A 374 0.75 -51.63 -9.70
N GLN A 375 0.47 -50.41 -10.21
CA GLN A 375 -0.18 -50.21 -11.51
C GLN A 375 -0.15 -48.73 -11.96
N ALA A 376 -0.26 -48.56 -13.28
CA ALA A 376 0.15 -47.43 -14.10
C ALA A 376 -0.86 -46.26 -14.20
N ALA A 377 -0.37 -45.06 -14.58
CA ALA A 377 -1.05 -44.10 -15.47
C ALA A 377 -0.09 -42.99 -15.97
N PRO A 378 -0.38 -42.31 -17.10
CA PRO A 378 0.58 -41.47 -17.84
C PRO A 378 0.34 -39.94 -17.74
N ARG A 379 1.36 -39.20 -18.19
CA ARG A 379 1.42 -37.79 -18.66
C ARG A 379 1.26 -36.63 -17.66
N THR A 380 2.28 -35.77 -17.70
CA THR A 380 2.47 -34.44 -17.08
C THR A 380 1.56 -33.36 -17.73
N PRO A 381 1.39 -32.15 -17.15
CA PRO A 381 2.45 -31.11 -17.22
C PRO A 381 2.69 -30.29 -15.93
N LEU A 382 3.97 -29.93 -15.74
CA LEU A 382 4.54 -28.65 -15.26
C LEU A 382 3.81 -27.86 -14.17
N GLU A 383 4.44 -27.67 -13.00
CA GLU A 383 5.08 -26.40 -12.63
C GLU A 383 5.89 -26.50 -11.31
N SER A 384 6.78 -25.52 -11.17
CA SER A 384 7.98 -25.41 -10.34
C SER A 384 7.69 -24.74 -8.96
N PRO A 385 8.70 -24.57 -8.07
CA PRO A 385 8.55 -24.69 -6.63
C PRO A 385 8.36 -23.36 -5.90
N CYS A 386 7.76 -23.41 -4.72
CA CYS A 386 7.99 -22.41 -3.68
C CYS A 386 8.09 -23.10 -2.31
N THR A 387 9.33 -23.09 -1.82
CA THR A 387 9.78 -23.58 -0.51
C THR A 387 9.23 -22.71 0.61
N ALA A 388 8.87 -23.38 1.69
CA ALA A 388 8.38 -22.83 2.93
C ALA A 388 9.31 -21.78 3.57
N LEU A 389 8.72 -20.70 4.09
CA LEU A 389 9.26 -19.95 5.21
C LEU A 389 8.28 -20.09 6.39
N ARG A 390 8.72 -20.76 7.46
CA ARG A 390 8.02 -20.81 8.75
C ARG A 390 8.12 -19.45 9.42
N ILE A 391 6.98 -18.87 9.80
CA ILE A 391 6.90 -17.86 10.86
C ILE A 391 5.84 -18.35 11.85
N GLY A 392 6.27 -18.56 13.09
CA GLY A 392 5.39 -18.88 14.21
C GLY A 392 4.69 -17.64 14.73
N VAL A 393 3.45 -17.81 15.19
CA VAL A 393 2.79 -16.86 16.10
C VAL A 393 1.95 -17.66 17.10
N ALA A 394 2.11 -17.28 18.37
CA ALA A 394 1.46 -17.83 19.55
C ALA A 394 -0.05 -17.60 19.54
N ASN A 395 -0.81 -18.52 20.16
CA ASN A 395 -2.22 -18.31 20.50
C ASN A 395 -2.44 -18.50 22.00
N SER A 396 -3.01 -17.48 22.63
CA SER A 396 -3.76 -17.56 23.89
C SER A 396 -5.22 -17.12 23.60
N PRO A 397 -6.22 -17.63 24.35
CA PRO A 397 -7.66 -17.53 24.00
C PRO A 397 -8.31 -16.27 24.60
N PRO A 398 -9.54 -15.87 24.18
CA PRO A 398 -10.74 -16.32 24.88
C PRO A 398 -12.09 -16.37 24.08
N ASN A 399 -12.96 -17.27 24.54
CA ASN A 399 -14.41 -17.23 24.73
C ASN A 399 -15.37 -16.31 23.91
N THR A 400 -16.36 -17.01 23.31
CA THR A 400 -17.84 -16.87 23.45
C THR A 400 -18.70 -15.99 22.52
N HIS A 401 -19.83 -16.63 22.14
CA HIS A 401 -21.12 -16.15 21.59
C HIS A 401 -21.19 -15.83 20.09
N SER A 402 -21.69 -16.73 19.23
CA SER A 402 -23.09 -17.15 18.96
C SER A 402 -23.88 -16.15 18.10
N LEU A 403 -24.24 -16.57 16.86
CA LEU A 403 -25.60 -16.56 16.30
C LEU A 403 -25.58 -16.84 14.77
N THR A 404 -26.00 -18.05 14.44
CA THR A 404 -26.93 -18.47 13.37
C THR A 404 -27.33 -17.45 12.28
N PHE A 405 -27.12 -17.77 10.99
CA PHE A 405 -28.23 -17.98 10.04
C PHE A 405 -27.84 -18.69 8.72
N CYS A 406 -28.67 -19.68 8.41
CA CYS A 406 -29.02 -20.41 7.18
C CYS A 406 -28.61 -19.86 5.79
N GLY A 407 -28.31 -20.77 4.85
CA GLY A 407 -28.44 -20.50 3.41
C GLY A 407 -27.68 -21.44 2.47
N THR A 408 -28.38 -22.44 1.92
CA THR A 408 -27.91 -23.54 1.06
C THR A 408 -27.57 -23.17 -0.40
N CYS A 409 -26.66 -23.97 -0.98
CA CYS A 409 -26.61 -24.49 -2.37
C CYS A 409 -26.57 -23.50 -3.57
N ARG A 410 -25.59 -23.65 -4.47
CA ARG A 410 -25.61 -24.56 -5.64
C ARG A 410 -24.64 -24.04 -6.72
N TYR A 411 -23.86 -24.95 -7.29
CA TYR A 411 -23.00 -24.71 -8.46
C TYR A 411 -23.87 -24.67 -9.73
N SER A 412 -23.61 -23.74 -10.67
CA SER A 412 -23.81 -23.98 -12.09
C SER A 412 -22.87 -23.11 -12.94
N ARG A 413 -22.56 -23.64 -14.12
CA ARG A 413 -21.40 -23.37 -14.96
C ARG A 413 -21.90 -22.85 -16.31
N SER A 414 -21.45 -21.68 -16.75
CA SER A 414 -21.52 -21.18 -18.13
C SER A 414 -21.10 -19.70 -18.15
N THR A 415 -20.48 -19.08 -19.15
CA THR A 415 -19.84 -19.45 -20.41
C THR A 415 -19.26 -18.13 -20.95
N LEU A 416 -17.99 -18.13 -21.35
CA LEU A 416 -17.35 -17.31 -22.40
C LEU A 416 -17.36 -15.75 -22.36
N LEU A 417 -16.15 -15.23 -22.60
CA LEU A 417 -15.78 -13.97 -23.26
C LEU A 417 -16.07 -12.63 -22.56
N MET A 418 -15.02 -12.03 -21.99
CA MET A 418 -14.89 -10.57 -21.86
C MET A 418 -13.84 -10.06 -22.88
N PRO A 419 -14.17 -9.07 -23.74
CA PRO A 419 -13.17 -8.31 -24.48
C PRO A 419 -12.58 -7.19 -23.60
N PRO A 420 -11.39 -6.65 -23.91
CA PRO A 420 -10.78 -5.57 -23.11
C PRO A 420 -11.51 -4.23 -23.32
N PRO A 421 -11.44 -3.31 -22.34
CA PRO A 421 -12.32 -2.15 -22.25
C PRO A 421 -11.97 -1.05 -23.26
N SER A 422 -13.03 -0.47 -23.82
CA SER A 422 -13.05 0.68 -24.71
C SER A 422 -12.63 1.96 -23.99
N THR A 423 -11.68 2.69 -24.56
CA THR A 423 -11.42 4.10 -24.24
C THR A 423 -12.53 4.97 -24.83
N ILE A 424 -13.30 5.65 -23.97
CA ILE A 424 -14.10 6.82 -24.32
C ILE A 424 -13.18 8.03 -24.29
N THR A 425 -13.03 8.76 -25.41
CA THR A 425 -13.14 10.23 -25.39
C THR A 425 -13.65 10.71 -26.75
N SER A 426 -14.64 11.58 -26.65
CA SER A 426 -15.46 12.17 -27.69
C SER A 426 -14.71 13.12 -28.64
N GLY A 427 -15.00 12.95 -29.93
CA GLY A 427 -15.15 13.92 -31.02
C GLY A 427 -14.61 15.36 -30.92
N SER A 428 -13.93 15.76 -32.01
CA SER A 428 -14.38 16.92 -32.80
C SER A 428 -13.94 16.78 -34.26
N ASN A 429 -14.92 16.83 -35.16
CA ASN A 429 -14.77 16.91 -36.61
C ASN A 429 -14.30 18.32 -37.01
N ARG A 430 -13.33 18.43 -37.93
CA ARG A 430 -13.46 19.26 -39.15
C ARG A 430 -12.20 19.23 -40.05
N LEU A 431 -12.49 19.09 -41.35
CA LEU A 431 -11.74 19.51 -42.55
C LEU A 431 -10.80 18.52 -43.25
N THR A 432 -11.45 17.77 -44.14
CA THR A 432 -11.07 17.47 -45.54
C THR A 432 -10.06 18.45 -46.18
N ALA A 433 -8.98 17.93 -46.77
CA ALA A 433 -8.42 18.40 -48.04
C ALA A 433 -7.37 17.40 -48.60
N CYS A 434 -7.57 17.05 -49.87
CA CYS A 434 -6.62 16.37 -50.77
C CYS A 434 -5.25 17.05 -50.84
N ALA A 435 -4.18 16.26 -50.97
CA ALA A 435 -3.04 16.57 -51.83
C ALA A 435 -2.18 15.32 -52.06
N SER A 436 -2.28 14.78 -53.27
CA SER A 436 -1.29 13.93 -53.92
C SER A 436 0.00 14.70 -54.24
N ASP A 437 1.11 13.96 -54.25
CA ASP A 437 2.35 14.21 -54.97
C ASP A 437 3.23 15.44 -54.60
N PHE A 438 4.51 15.12 -54.37
CA PHE A 438 5.69 15.68 -55.04
C PHE A 438 6.87 16.04 -54.11
N ALA A 439 8.08 15.72 -54.61
CA ALA A 439 9.44 16.01 -54.11
C ALA A 439 10.00 15.06 -53.03
N ARG A 440 10.88 14.10 -53.38
CA ARG A 440 12.30 14.19 -53.82
C ARG A 440 13.23 14.85 -52.80
N ARG A 441 14.41 14.21 -52.67
CA ARG A 441 15.69 14.57 -52.00
C ARG A 441 15.78 14.06 -50.57
N CYS A 442 16.84 13.42 -50.10
CA CYS A 442 18.19 12.98 -50.52
C CYS A 442 18.52 11.84 -49.51
N SER A 443 19.38 10.84 -49.67
CA SER A 443 20.62 10.61 -50.42
C SER A 443 20.86 9.10 -50.42
#